data_AF-A0A3A8WBK2-F1
#
_entry.id   AF-A0A3A8WBK2-F1
#
_cell.length_a   1.000
_cell.length_b   1.000
_cell.length_c   1.000
_cell.angle_alpha   90.00
_cell.angle_beta   90.00
_cell.angle_gamma   90.00
#
_symmetry.space_group_name_H-M   'P 1'
#
loop_
_entity.id
_entity.type
_entity.pdbx_description
1 polymer ?
#
loop_
_entity_poly.entity_id
_entity_poly.type
_entity_poly.pdbx_seq_one_letter_code
_entity_poly.pdbx_strand_id
1 'polypeptide(L)'
;MRKDVKWDERFNIGVDVVDQEHQKLFSIVRRLVNLSEDEKSRKWACAEGIKYFKYYTAKHFAQEERYMRSIGYSGYKMHKQLHDDLKGRTLPVLEKDLEESGYAAEAIRHFLGICVGWLTGHIILEDCAITGKIASRWGEAHPGEAGQLENALLCVIEDVFKQQAEVVSERYFGENFGDCLFCRMDYHTLENKQLHIFLAYEERLVFQTVGGMLGMKLKKVDSMVLGAARQLSRQLMKQVGAFFGETGKYQFEEDHILTREQFEHEFAAGYPPYSLLFDTGAGYLAFCAKIR
;
A
#
# COMPACT_ATOMS: atom_id res chain seq x y z
N MET A 1 22.29 -1.10 2.39
CA MET A 1 22.40 -2.26 3.30
C MET A 1 21.10 -3.06 3.22
N ARG A 2 21.15 -4.32 2.78
CA ARG A 2 19.98 -5.22 2.79
C ARG A 2 19.65 -5.58 4.24
N LYS A 3 18.50 -5.16 4.75
CA LYS A 3 17.95 -5.75 5.97
C LYS A 3 17.44 -7.13 5.58
N ASP A 4 18.11 -8.18 6.03
CA ASP A 4 17.56 -9.53 5.95
C ASP A 4 16.13 -9.50 6.50
N VAL A 5 15.17 -10.07 5.77
CA VAL A 5 13.81 -10.28 6.26
C VAL A 5 13.90 -11.32 7.40
N LYS A 6 14.14 -10.83 8.61
CA LYS A 6 14.28 -11.62 9.84
C LYS A 6 13.02 -11.48 10.68
N TRP A 7 12.59 -12.61 11.23
CA TRP A 7 11.60 -12.60 12.28
C TRP A 7 12.17 -11.84 13.47
N ASP A 8 11.36 -10.97 14.05
CA ASP A 8 11.67 -10.21 15.25
C ASP A 8 10.62 -10.60 16.29
N GLU A 9 11.05 -10.95 17.50
CA GLU A 9 10.16 -11.39 18.58
C GLU A 9 9.11 -10.34 18.96
N ARG A 10 9.33 -9.06 18.60
CA ARG A 10 8.33 -8.01 18.75
C ARG A 10 7.04 -8.25 17.95
N PHE A 11 7.09 -9.13 16.94
CA PHE A 11 5.94 -9.54 16.14
C PHE A 11 5.15 -10.69 16.76
N ASN A 12 5.61 -11.26 17.89
CA ASN A 12 4.85 -12.27 18.60
C ASN A 12 3.59 -11.63 19.20
N ILE A 13 2.43 -12.12 18.79
CA ILE A 13 1.15 -11.71 19.36
C ILE A 13 0.86 -12.44 20.67
N GLY A 14 1.53 -13.57 20.92
CA GLY A 14 1.35 -14.41 22.10
C GLY A 14 0.32 -15.52 21.91
N VAL A 15 0.14 -15.95 20.65
CA VAL A 15 -0.69 -17.10 20.27
C VAL A 15 0.22 -18.03 19.49
N ASP A 16 0.79 -19.04 20.17
CA ASP A 16 1.90 -19.86 19.67
C ASP A 16 1.71 -20.38 18.24
N VAL A 17 0.50 -20.84 17.92
CA VAL A 17 0.19 -21.38 16.59
C VAL A 17 0.26 -20.28 15.52
N VAL A 18 -0.26 -19.10 15.82
CA VAL A 18 -0.25 -17.94 14.90
C VAL A 18 1.18 -17.41 14.76
N ASP A 19 1.92 -17.28 15.86
CA ASP A 19 3.31 -16.83 15.86
C ASP A 19 4.23 -17.76 15.04
N GLN A 20 4.02 -19.08 15.13
CA GLN A 20 4.72 -20.06 14.28
C GLN A 20 4.37 -19.93 12.80
N GLU A 21 3.12 -19.62 12.48
CA GLU A 21 2.69 -19.38 11.10
C GLU A 21 3.29 -18.10 10.52
N HIS A 22 3.35 -17.01 11.29
CA HIS A 22 4.04 -15.78 10.92
C HIS A 22 5.53 -16.04 10.66
N GLN A 23 6.24 -16.70 11.59
CA GLN A 23 7.64 -17.08 11.40
C GLN A 23 7.86 -17.85 10.10
N LYS A 24 6.94 -18.77 9.77
CA LYS A 24 6.99 -19.52 8.53
C LYS A 24 6.79 -18.63 7.31
N LEU A 25 5.84 -17.70 7.31
CA LEU A 25 5.65 -16.72 6.24
C LEU A 25 6.92 -15.89 6.00
N PHE A 26 7.52 -15.33 7.06
CA PHE A 26 8.79 -14.61 6.96
C PHE A 26 9.92 -15.47 6.39
N SER A 27 9.96 -16.76 6.73
CA SER A 27 10.95 -17.69 6.16
C SER A 27 10.73 -17.94 4.65
N ILE A 28 9.48 -17.96 4.18
CA ILE A 28 9.12 -18.11 2.76
C ILE A 28 9.58 -16.88 1.99
N VAL A 29 9.28 -15.68 2.50
CA VAL A 29 9.75 -14.44 1.89
C VAL A 29 11.28 -14.42 1.83
N ARG A 30 11.98 -14.75 2.91
CA ARG A 30 13.45 -14.78 2.90
C ARG A 30 14.00 -15.72 1.83
N ARG A 31 13.37 -16.89 1.66
CA ARG A 31 13.74 -17.83 0.60
C ARG A 31 13.51 -17.23 -0.78
N LEU A 32 12.38 -16.55 -1.00
CA LEU A 32 12.10 -15.86 -2.26
C LEU A 32 13.10 -14.75 -2.57
N VAL A 33 13.51 -13.96 -1.57
CA VAL A 33 14.58 -12.96 -1.71
C VAL A 33 15.85 -13.63 -2.22
N ASN A 34 16.29 -14.73 -1.60
CA ASN A 34 17.51 -15.43 -2.01
C ASN A 34 17.39 -16.04 -3.42
N LEU A 35 16.23 -16.62 -3.76
CA LEU A 35 15.99 -17.19 -5.10
C LEU A 35 15.97 -16.12 -6.20
N SER A 36 15.60 -14.88 -5.86
CA SER A 36 15.58 -13.77 -6.81
C SER A 36 16.96 -13.34 -7.30
N GLU A 37 18.02 -13.75 -6.59
CA GLU A 37 19.42 -13.38 -6.89
C GLU A 37 20.08 -14.31 -7.91
N ASP A 38 19.57 -15.53 -8.12
CA ASP A 38 20.10 -16.46 -9.12
C ASP A 38 19.48 -16.21 -10.49
N GLU A 39 20.19 -15.50 -11.36
CA GLU A 39 19.73 -15.15 -12.71
C GLU A 39 19.32 -16.36 -13.57
N LYS A 40 19.92 -17.53 -13.39
CA LYS A 40 19.68 -18.69 -14.27
C LYS A 40 18.40 -19.43 -13.96
N SER A 41 17.98 -19.47 -12.69
CA SER A 41 16.79 -20.19 -12.25
C SER A 41 15.66 -19.28 -11.76
N ARG A 42 15.91 -17.96 -11.68
CA ARG A 42 15.01 -16.93 -11.13
C ARG A 42 13.55 -17.12 -11.51
N LYS A 43 13.25 -17.20 -12.81
CA LYS A 43 11.87 -17.23 -13.30
C LYS A 43 11.08 -18.42 -12.73
N TRP A 44 11.63 -19.64 -12.88
CA TRP A 44 10.94 -20.83 -12.42
C TRP A 44 10.92 -20.92 -10.89
N ALA A 45 12.04 -20.64 -10.23
CA ALA A 45 12.15 -20.74 -8.79
C ALA A 45 11.27 -19.71 -8.06
N CYS A 46 11.22 -18.46 -8.55
CA CYS A 46 10.34 -17.43 -8.00
C CYS A 46 8.87 -17.74 -8.28
N ALA A 47 8.50 -18.21 -9.47
CA ALA A 47 7.12 -18.59 -9.77
C ALA A 47 6.59 -19.66 -8.80
N GLU A 48 7.35 -20.73 -8.58
CA GLU A 48 6.96 -21.78 -7.62
C GLU A 48 6.99 -21.29 -6.17
N GLY A 49 7.96 -20.45 -5.80
CA GLY A 49 8.02 -19.84 -4.47
C GLY A 49 6.83 -18.91 -4.19
N ILE A 50 6.36 -18.16 -5.18
CA ILE A 50 5.20 -17.26 -5.08
C ILE A 50 3.91 -18.07 -4.95
N LYS A 51 3.75 -19.15 -5.71
CA LYS A 51 2.63 -20.10 -5.52
C LYS A 51 2.61 -20.65 -4.10
N TYR A 52 3.77 -21.06 -3.58
CA TYR A 52 3.88 -21.55 -2.22
C TYR A 52 3.57 -20.48 -1.17
N PHE A 53 4.02 -19.25 -1.38
CA PHE A 53 3.68 -18.11 -0.53
C PHE A 53 2.17 -17.89 -0.49
N LYS A 54 1.50 -17.76 -1.65
CA LYS A 54 0.04 -17.59 -1.74
C LYS A 54 -0.71 -18.71 -1.03
N TYR A 55 -0.31 -19.96 -1.25
CA TYR A 55 -0.91 -21.12 -0.59
C TYR A 55 -0.77 -21.03 0.94
N TYR A 56 0.43 -20.72 1.43
CA TYR A 56 0.68 -20.65 2.87
C TYR A 56 -0.06 -19.48 3.52
N THR A 57 -0.09 -18.31 2.87
CA THR A 57 -0.87 -17.14 3.31
C THR A 57 -2.35 -17.47 3.45
N ALA A 58 -2.95 -18.13 2.44
CA ALA A 58 -4.35 -18.52 2.50
C ALA A 58 -4.63 -19.53 3.63
N LYS A 59 -3.71 -20.47 3.86
CA LYS A 59 -3.80 -21.43 4.97
C LYS A 59 -3.75 -20.73 6.32
N HIS A 60 -2.79 -19.84 6.51
CA HIS A 60 -2.61 -19.06 7.74
C HIS A 60 -3.85 -18.22 8.05
N PHE A 61 -4.36 -17.46 7.08
CA PHE A 61 -5.60 -16.70 7.25
C PHE A 61 -6.79 -17.57 7.65
N ALA A 62 -6.95 -18.75 7.03
CA ALA A 62 -8.04 -19.66 7.41
C ALA A 62 -7.93 -20.15 8.86
N GLN A 63 -6.71 -20.38 9.35
CA GLN A 63 -6.43 -20.82 10.71
C GLN A 63 -6.67 -19.69 11.72
N GLU A 64 -6.17 -18.49 11.44
CA GLU A 64 -6.39 -17.31 12.26
C GLU A 64 -7.86 -16.90 12.31
N GLU A 65 -8.55 -16.90 11.17
CA GLU A 65 -9.99 -16.66 11.11
C GLU A 65 -10.79 -17.67 11.94
N ARG A 66 -10.36 -18.94 11.95
CA ARG A 66 -10.97 -19.97 12.82
C ARG A 66 -10.70 -19.68 14.28
N TYR A 67 -9.49 -19.25 14.64
CA TYR A 67 -9.13 -18.86 15.99
C TYR A 67 -9.96 -17.65 16.46
N MET A 68 -10.02 -16.56 15.68
CA MET A 68 -10.82 -15.37 15.96
C MET A 68 -12.30 -15.70 16.22
N ARG A 69 -12.90 -16.55 15.38
CA ARG A 69 -14.28 -17.03 15.59
C ARG A 69 -14.43 -17.83 16.88
N SER A 70 -13.44 -18.66 17.24
CA SER A 70 -13.51 -19.51 18.44
C SER A 70 -13.48 -18.71 19.75
N ILE A 71 -12.86 -17.52 19.74
CA ILE A 71 -12.79 -16.63 20.91
C ILE A 71 -13.82 -15.49 20.86
N GLY A 72 -14.67 -15.45 19.83
CA GLY A 72 -15.68 -14.38 19.66
C GLY A 72 -15.07 -13.00 19.44
N TYR A 73 -13.93 -12.91 18.74
CA TYR A 73 -13.25 -11.64 18.50
C TYR A 73 -14.15 -10.65 17.74
N SER A 74 -14.41 -9.49 18.34
CA SER A 74 -15.34 -8.48 17.79
C SER A 74 -14.86 -7.88 16.48
N GLY A 75 -13.54 -7.77 16.27
CA GLY A 75 -12.93 -7.24 15.04
C GLY A 75 -12.90 -8.22 13.86
N TYR A 76 -13.44 -9.44 14.02
CA TYR A 76 -13.33 -10.51 13.02
C TYR A 76 -13.77 -10.09 11.60
N LYS A 77 -14.88 -9.34 11.48
CA LYS A 77 -15.41 -8.95 10.17
C LYS A 77 -14.42 -8.09 9.39
N MET A 78 -13.87 -7.06 10.03
CA MET A 78 -12.90 -6.15 9.42
C MET A 78 -11.59 -6.88 9.14
N HIS A 79 -11.09 -7.66 10.09
CA HIS A 79 -9.86 -8.43 9.92
C HIS A 79 -9.96 -9.42 8.74
N LYS A 80 -11.09 -10.11 8.59
CA LYS A 80 -11.34 -10.98 7.44
C LYS A 80 -11.36 -10.20 6.11
N GLN A 81 -11.91 -8.98 6.09
CA GLN A 81 -11.90 -8.15 4.88
C GLN A 81 -10.46 -7.87 4.44
N LEU A 82 -9.56 -7.53 5.36
CA LEU A 82 -8.13 -7.36 5.05
C LEU A 82 -7.50 -8.61 4.42
N HIS A 83 -7.82 -9.79 4.95
CA HIS A 83 -7.37 -11.07 4.38
C HIS A 83 -7.91 -11.26 2.96
N ASP A 84 -9.20 -11.02 2.76
CA ASP A 84 -9.85 -11.21 1.48
C ASP A 84 -9.34 -10.20 0.44
N ASP A 85 -9.03 -8.96 0.83
CA ASP A 85 -8.45 -7.94 -0.04
C ASP A 85 -7.04 -8.33 -0.51
N LEU A 86 -6.17 -8.80 0.41
CA LEU A 86 -4.83 -9.26 0.03
C LEU A 86 -4.93 -10.45 -0.95
N LYS A 87 -5.76 -11.45 -0.63
CA LYS A 87 -5.92 -12.66 -1.46
C LYS A 87 -6.57 -12.37 -2.81
N GLY A 88 -7.59 -11.51 -2.81
CA GLY A 88 -8.51 -11.32 -3.94
C GLY A 88 -8.15 -10.16 -4.85
N ARG A 89 -7.38 -9.18 -4.38
CA ARG A 89 -6.97 -8.01 -5.17
C ARG A 89 -5.47 -7.86 -5.26
N THR A 90 -4.80 -7.68 -4.11
CA THR A 90 -3.36 -7.36 -4.09
C THR A 90 -2.52 -8.44 -4.74
N LEU A 91 -2.63 -9.69 -4.28
CA LEU A 91 -1.80 -10.78 -4.80
C LEU A 91 -2.04 -11.07 -6.30
N PRO A 92 -3.27 -11.07 -6.81
CA PRO A 92 -3.53 -11.15 -8.25
C PRO A 92 -2.88 -10.03 -9.09
N VAL A 93 -2.98 -8.76 -8.66
CA VAL A 93 -2.37 -7.64 -9.40
C VAL A 93 -0.85 -7.77 -9.43
N LEU A 94 -0.22 -8.09 -8.30
CA LEU A 94 1.22 -8.28 -8.25
C LEU A 94 1.69 -9.50 -9.06
N GLU A 95 0.89 -10.57 -9.11
CA GLU A 95 1.20 -11.76 -9.92
C GLU A 95 1.15 -11.45 -11.42
N LYS A 96 0.18 -10.65 -11.86
CA LYS A 96 0.09 -10.16 -13.24
C LYS A 96 1.33 -9.34 -13.63
N ASP A 97 1.77 -8.39 -12.78
CA ASP A 97 3.01 -7.62 -13.03
C ASP A 97 4.25 -8.53 -13.13
N LEU A 98 4.33 -9.58 -12.30
CA LEU A 98 5.40 -10.58 -12.38
C LEU A 98 5.37 -11.37 -13.69
N GLU A 99 4.19 -11.76 -14.16
CA GLU A 99 4.02 -12.51 -15.41
C GLU A 99 4.37 -11.65 -16.63
N GLU A 100 3.85 -10.42 -16.68
CA GLU A 100 4.07 -9.46 -17.78
C GLU A 100 5.53 -9.02 -17.87
N SER A 101 6.20 -8.83 -16.74
CA SER A 101 7.64 -8.53 -16.68
C SER A 101 8.54 -9.74 -16.94
N GLY A 102 7.96 -10.94 -17.07
CA GLY A 102 8.72 -12.18 -17.23
C GLY A 102 9.58 -12.52 -16.02
N TYR A 103 9.14 -12.14 -14.81
CA TYR A 103 9.86 -12.28 -13.54
C TYR A 103 11.20 -11.54 -13.57
N ALA A 104 11.18 -10.28 -14.02
CA ALA A 104 12.30 -9.38 -13.88
C ALA A 104 12.69 -9.23 -12.40
N ALA A 105 13.98 -9.07 -12.11
CA ALA A 105 14.44 -8.98 -10.72
C ALA A 105 13.82 -7.78 -9.98
N GLU A 106 13.49 -6.71 -10.70
CA GLU A 106 12.81 -5.55 -10.16
C GLU A 106 11.36 -5.84 -9.76
N ALA A 107 10.58 -6.48 -10.63
CA ALA A 107 9.21 -6.91 -10.32
C ALA A 107 9.16 -7.89 -9.13
N ILE A 108 10.14 -8.81 -9.03
CA ILE A 108 10.24 -9.71 -7.87
C ILE A 108 10.53 -8.93 -6.59
N ARG A 109 11.46 -7.97 -6.63
CA ARG A 109 11.74 -7.11 -5.47
C ARG A 109 10.52 -6.28 -5.08
N HIS A 110 9.79 -5.75 -6.06
CA HIS A 110 8.57 -5.00 -5.87
C HIS A 110 7.48 -5.85 -5.18
N PHE A 111 7.19 -7.04 -5.73
CA PHE A 111 6.29 -8.02 -5.11
C PHE A 111 6.66 -8.31 -3.64
N LEU A 112 7.94 -8.59 -3.39
CA LEU A 112 8.42 -8.92 -2.04
C LEU A 112 8.35 -7.71 -1.09
N GLY A 113 8.61 -6.50 -1.58
CA GLY A 113 8.50 -5.27 -0.81
C GLY A 113 7.08 -5.06 -0.28
N ILE A 114 6.09 -5.16 -1.17
CA ILE A 114 4.67 -5.03 -0.81
C ILE A 114 4.24 -6.14 0.14
N CYS A 115 4.57 -7.41 -0.16
CA CYS A 115 4.18 -8.53 0.70
C CYS A 115 4.77 -8.46 2.11
N VAL A 116 6.04 -8.07 2.25
CA VAL A 116 6.69 -7.91 3.56
C VAL A 116 6.10 -6.75 4.32
N GLY A 117 5.88 -5.62 3.65
CA GLY A 117 5.30 -4.45 4.29
C GLY A 117 3.87 -4.71 4.75
N TRP A 118 3.03 -5.32 3.91
CA TRP A 118 1.67 -5.72 4.27
C TRP A 118 1.68 -6.67 5.46
N LEU A 119 2.49 -7.73 5.41
CA LEU A 119 2.57 -8.71 6.51
C LEU A 119 3.02 -8.05 7.82
N THR A 120 4.02 -7.18 7.75
CA THR A 120 4.53 -6.48 8.93
C THR A 120 3.49 -5.51 9.51
N GLY A 121 2.84 -4.73 8.65
CA GLY A 121 1.79 -3.80 9.04
C GLY A 121 0.59 -4.52 9.66
N HIS A 122 0.13 -5.59 9.01
CA HIS A 122 -0.98 -6.41 9.45
C HIS A 122 -0.73 -7.01 10.84
N ILE A 123 0.44 -7.65 11.06
CA ILE A 123 0.78 -8.23 12.36
C ILE A 123 0.78 -7.19 13.48
N ILE A 124 1.41 -6.03 13.24
CA ILE A 124 1.57 -4.99 14.26
C ILE A 124 0.21 -4.36 14.62
N LEU A 125 -0.66 -4.17 13.62
CA LEU A 125 -1.84 -3.31 13.77
C LEU A 125 -3.13 -4.11 14.00
N GLU A 126 -3.20 -5.33 13.50
CA GLU A 126 -4.43 -6.13 13.45
C GLU A 126 -4.28 -7.44 14.22
N ASP A 127 -3.24 -8.23 13.98
CA ASP A 127 -3.08 -9.54 14.64
C ASP A 127 -2.80 -9.34 16.14
N CYS A 128 -1.98 -8.33 16.47
CA CYS A 128 -1.78 -7.91 17.86
C CYS A 128 -3.11 -7.55 18.55
N ALA A 129 -4.07 -7.00 17.82
CA ALA A 129 -5.36 -6.58 18.36
C ALA A 129 -6.28 -7.76 18.69
N ILE A 130 -6.07 -8.95 18.11
CA ILE A 130 -6.80 -10.18 18.44
C ILE A 130 -6.64 -10.51 19.93
N THR A 131 -5.46 -10.26 20.49
CA THR A 131 -5.14 -10.56 21.89
C THR A 131 -5.56 -9.47 22.87
N GLY A 132 -6.17 -8.37 22.38
CA GLY A 132 -6.60 -7.24 23.20
C GLY A 132 -5.46 -6.38 23.76
N LYS A 133 -4.20 -6.65 23.40
CA LYS A 133 -3.04 -5.83 23.79
C LYS A 133 -3.05 -4.44 23.16
N ILE A 134 -3.63 -4.32 21.97
CA ILE A 134 -3.75 -3.09 21.18
C ILE A 134 -5.18 -3.03 20.63
N ALA A 135 -5.75 -1.84 20.49
CA ALA A 135 -7.02 -1.67 19.77
C ALA A 135 -6.77 -1.76 18.26
N SER A 136 -7.63 -2.49 17.54
CA SER A 136 -7.58 -2.47 16.06
C SER A 136 -7.69 -1.04 15.56
N ARG A 137 -6.83 -0.68 14.60
CA ARG A 137 -6.72 0.71 14.13
C ARG A 137 -7.70 1.04 13.02
N TRP A 138 -8.27 0.04 12.37
CA TRP A 138 -9.34 0.22 11.41
C TRP A 138 -10.70 0.18 12.11
N GLY A 139 -11.34 1.34 12.25
CA GLY A 139 -12.74 1.41 12.68
C GLY A 139 -13.68 0.78 11.64
N GLU A 140 -14.95 0.60 11.99
CA GLU A 140 -16.00 0.26 11.03
C GLU A 140 -16.14 1.40 10.00
N ALA A 141 -15.33 1.38 8.94
CA ALA A 141 -15.48 2.34 7.86
C ALA A 141 -16.88 2.17 7.26
N HIS A 142 -17.59 3.28 7.05
CA HIS A 142 -18.87 3.28 6.38
C HIS A 142 -18.67 2.79 4.93
N PRO A 143 -19.17 1.58 4.57
CA PRO A 143 -18.81 0.95 3.30
C PRO A 143 -19.22 1.75 2.05
N GLY A 144 -20.17 2.68 2.19
CA GLY A 144 -20.69 3.49 1.09
C GLY A 144 -19.82 4.69 0.71
N GLU A 145 -19.14 5.33 1.66
CA GLU A 145 -18.33 6.55 1.39
C GLU A 145 -16.95 6.20 0.84
N ALA A 146 -16.33 5.13 1.36
CA ALA A 146 -15.04 4.65 0.86
C ALA A 146 -15.09 4.24 -0.61
N GLY A 147 -16.17 3.54 -1.03
CA GLY A 147 -16.34 3.13 -2.42
C GLY A 147 -16.57 4.30 -3.39
N GLN A 148 -17.18 5.39 -2.95
CA GLN A 148 -17.32 6.58 -3.81
C GLN A 148 -15.98 7.29 -4.01
N LEU A 149 -15.18 7.41 -2.94
CA LEU A 149 -13.83 7.99 -3.00
C LEU A 149 -12.90 7.15 -3.88
N GLU A 150 -12.96 5.83 -3.75
CA GLU A 150 -12.22 4.91 -4.61
C GLU A 150 -12.55 5.13 -6.10
N ASN A 151 -13.84 5.13 -6.46
CA ASN A 151 -14.27 5.34 -7.84
C ASN A 151 -13.86 6.72 -8.37
N ALA A 152 -13.97 7.77 -7.54
CA ALA A 152 -13.53 9.11 -7.91
C ALA A 152 -12.02 9.14 -8.19
N LEU A 153 -11.22 8.51 -7.33
CA LEU A 153 -9.77 8.42 -7.49
C LEU A 153 -9.39 7.63 -8.73
N LEU A 154 -10.03 6.48 -9.00
CA LEU A 154 -9.79 5.71 -10.23
C LEU A 154 -10.01 6.57 -11.47
N CYS A 155 -11.19 7.20 -11.60
CA CYS A 155 -11.49 8.07 -12.75
C CYS A 155 -10.45 9.19 -12.92
N VAL A 156 -10.08 9.85 -11.82
CA VAL A 156 -9.12 10.96 -11.86
C VAL A 156 -7.71 10.47 -12.20
N ILE A 157 -7.27 9.34 -11.64
CA ILE A 157 -5.97 8.74 -11.93
C ILE A 157 -5.90 8.37 -13.42
N GLU A 158 -6.93 7.71 -13.95
CA GLU A 158 -6.99 7.37 -15.38
C GLU A 158 -6.96 8.61 -16.27
N ASP A 159 -7.66 9.69 -15.86
CA ASP A 159 -7.65 10.95 -16.58
C ASP A 159 -6.30 11.67 -16.53
N VAL A 160 -5.58 11.63 -15.41
CA VAL A 160 -4.29 12.29 -15.25
C VAL A 160 -3.17 11.52 -15.95
N PHE A 161 -3.16 10.19 -15.80
CA PHE A 161 -2.08 9.33 -16.29
C PHE A 161 -2.35 8.71 -17.67
N LYS A 162 -3.59 8.85 -18.19
CA LYS A 162 -4.01 8.36 -19.51
C LYS A 162 -3.80 6.84 -19.69
N GLN A 163 -3.94 6.10 -18.60
CA GLN A 163 -3.83 4.65 -18.55
C GLN A 163 -4.89 4.10 -17.60
N GLN A 164 -5.33 2.86 -17.86
CA GLN A 164 -6.29 2.18 -17.01
C GLN A 164 -5.66 1.91 -15.64
N ALA A 165 -6.38 2.23 -14.57
CA ALA A 165 -5.92 2.03 -13.21
C ALA A 165 -6.71 0.91 -12.52
N GLU A 166 -6.06 0.19 -11.62
CA GLU A 166 -6.71 -0.81 -10.78
C GLU A 166 -6.32 -0.65 -9.30
N VAL A 167 -7.27 -0.98 -8.42
CA VAL A 167 -7.05 -0.92 -6.96
C VAL A 167 -6.28 -2.17 -6.55
N VAL A 168 -5.09 -1.95 -5.99
CA VAL A 168 -4.22 -2.99 -5.46
C VAL A 168 -4.58 -3.29 -4.01
N SER A 169 -4.84 -2.27 -3.22
CA SER A 169 -5.21 -2.40 -1.81
C SER A 169 -6.20 -1.31 -1.40
N GLU A 170 -7.28 -1.70 -0.73
CA GLU A 170 -8.19 -0.76 -0.08
C GLU A 170 -7.67 -0.27 1.29
N ARG A 171 -6.57 -0.87 1.76
CA ARG A 171 -6.01 -0.70 3.11
C ARG A 171 -4.48 -0.73 3.05
N TYR A 172 -3.91 0.23 2.36
CA TYR A 172 -2.47 0.44 2.30
C TYR A 172 -1.89 0.73 3.70
N PHE A 173 -0.85 0.00 4.10
CA PHE A 173 -0.22 0.05 5.42
C PHE A 173 1.05 0.91 5.48
N GLY A 174 1.41 1.59 4.38
CA GLY A 174 2.70 2.25 4.28
C GLY A 174 3.80 1.34 3.75
N GLU A 175 3.45 0.17 3.18
CA GLU A 175 4.41 -0.77 2.62
C GLU A 175 5.25 -0.16 1.49
N ASN A 176 6.49 -0.63 1.36
CA ASN A 176 7.36 -0.13 0.32
C ASN A 176 7.02 -0.78 -1.04
N PHE A 177 6.55 0.02 -1.99
CA PHE A 177 6.28 -0.36 -3.37
C PHE A 177 7.28 0.23 -4.39
N GLY A 178 8.48 0.62 -3.94
CA GLY A 178 9.56 1.12 -4.82
C GLY A 178 10.21 2.40 -4.31
N ASP A 179 11.04 3.00 -5.16
CA ASP A 179 11.51 4.36 -4.90
C ASP A 179 10.34 5.31 -5.13
N CYS A 180 9.99 6.10 -4.11
CA CYS A 180 8.77 6.90 -4.11
C CYS A 180 9.03 8.36 -3.78
N LEU A 181 8.24 9.22 -4.41
CA LEU A 181 8.08 10.63 -4.09
C LEU A 181 6.83 10.82 -3.24
N PHE A 182 6.97 11.45 -2.09
CA PHE A 182 5.88 11.69 -1.15
C PHE A 182 5.48 13.16 -1.14
N CYS A 183 4.20 13.43 -1.40
CA CYS A 183 3.60 14.76 -1.28
C CYS A 183 2.52 14.72 -0.20
N ARG A 184 2.62 15.63 0.78
CA ARG A 184 1.56 15.91 1.74
C ARG A 184 0.83 17.18 1.33
N MET A 185 -0.48 17.16 1.36
CA MET A 185 -1.35 18.29 1.11
C MET A 185 -2.20 18.56 2.34
N ASP A 186 -2.18 19.81 2.77
CA ASP A 186 -2.82 20.26 4.00
C ASP A 186 -4.05 21.09 3.64
N TYR A 187 -5.19 20.69 4.21
CA TYR A 187 -6.48 21.31 4.02
C TYR A 187 -7.14 21.63 5.36
N HIS A 188 -7.98 22.65 5.38
CA HIS A 188 -8.89 22.91 6.50
C HIS A 188 -10.34 22.63 6.08
N THR A 189 -11.08 21.98 6.97
CA THR A 189 -12.53 21.78 6.82
C THR A 189 -13.30 23.02 7.27
N LEU A 190 -14.58 23.12 6.91
CA LEU A 190 -15.49 24.17 7.44
C LEU A 190 -15.61 24.16 8.97
N GLU A 191 -15.36 23.02 9.61
CA GLU A 191 -15.35 22.86 11.07
C GLU A 191 -13.98 23.19 11.69
N ASN A 192 -13.06 23.77 10.92
CA ASN A 192 -11.70 24.12 11.34
C ASN A 192 -10.83 22.93 11.81
N LYS A 193 -11.20 21.71 11.41
CA LYS A 193 -10.34 20.51 11.54
C LYS A 193 -9.34 20.45 10.40
N GLN A 194 -8.14 19.95 10.67
CA GLN A 194 -7.11 19.78 9.65
C GLN A 194 -7.29 18.44 8.93
N LEU A 195 -7.19 18.45 7.61
CA LEU A 195 -7.18 17.27 6.77
C LEU A 195 -5.80 17.17 6.10
N HIS A 196 -5.09 16.08 6.39
CA HIS A 196 -3.85 15.75 5.73
C HIS A 196 -4.10 14.68 4.67
N ILE A 197 -3.70 14.97 3.44
CA ILE A 197 -3.72 14.01 2.33
C ILE A 197 -2.28 13.71 1.94
N PHE A 198 -1.94 12.43 1.88
CA PHE A 198 -0.64 11.94 1.44
C PHE A 198 -0.80 11.24 0.09
N LEU A 199 0.04 11.64 -0.86
CA LEU A 199 0.18 11.05 -2.17
C LEU A 199 1.60 10.51 -2.30
N ALA A 200 1.74 9.21 -2.51
CA ALA A 200 3.04 8.57 -2.73
C ALA A 200 3.09 8.02 -4.15
N TYR A 201 3.99 8.56 -4.97
CA TYR A 201 4.15 8.16 -6.37
C TYR A 201 5.40 7.31 -6.50
N GLU A 202 5.32 6.16 -7.15
CA GLU A 202 6.51 5.45 -7.59
C GLU A 202 7.27 6.30 -8.63
N GLU A 203 8.60 6.37 -8.53
CA GLU A 203 9.41 7.26 -9.38
C GLU A 203 9.18 7.02 -10.87
N ARG A 204 9.00 5.75 -11.29
CA ARG A 204 8.72 5.40 -12.69
C ARG A 204 7.44 6.05 -13.22
N LEU A 205 6.38 6.13 -12.39
CA LEU A 205 5.13 6.78 -12.75
C LEU A 205 5.36 8.27 -13.00
N VAL A 206 6.09 8.93 -12.09
CA VAL A 206 6.42 10.37 -12.23
C VAL A 206 7.29 10.60 -13.47
N PHE A 207 8.32 9.77 -13.69
CA PHE A 207 9.21 9.91 -14.83
C PHE A 207 8.50 9.72 -16.16
N GLN A 208 7.61 8.73 -16.26
CA GLN A 208 6.82 8.50 -17.46
C GLN A 208 5.86 9.66 -17.73
N THR A 209 5.19 10.14 -16.69
CA THR A 209 4.21 11.24 -16.80
C THR A 209 4.88 12.56 -17.16
N VAL A 210 5.85 13.00 -16.34
CA VAL A 210 6.54 14.29 -16.53
C VAL A 210 7.44 14.23 -17.76
N GLY A 211 8.13 13.11 -17.99
CA GLY A 211 8.95 12.93 -19.18
C GLY A 211 8.13 12.95 -20.47
N GLY A 212 6.95 12.34 -20.47
CA GLY A 212 5.99 12.42 -21.58
C GLY A 212 5.52 13.85 -21.86
N MET A 213 5.20 14.62 -20.82
CA MET A 213 4.80 16.02 -20.94
C MET A 213 5.92 16.92 -21.49
N LEU A 214 7.18 16.66 -21.12
CA LEU A 214 8.34 17.45 -21.53
C LEU A 214 9.00 16.93 -22.82
N GLY A 215 8.57 15.79 -23.35
CA GLY A 215 9.21 15.15 -24.51
C GLY A 215 10.64 14.69 -24.25
N MET A 216 10.99 14.35 -23.00
CA MET A 216 12.35 13.95 -22.62
C MET A 216 12.35 12.75 -21.68
N LYS A 217 13.44 11.98 -21.68
CA LYS A 217 13.63 10.89 -20.70
C LYS A 217 14.22 11.44 -19.41
N LEU A 218 13.51 11.22 -18.31
CA LEU A 218 13.98 11.52 -16.96
C LEU A 218 14.72 10.32 -16.39
N LYS A 219 15.74 10.59 -15.57
CA LYS A 219 16.62 9.55 -14.98
C LYS A 219 16.83 9.70 -13.47
N LYS A 220 16.41 10.83 -12.90
CA LYS A 220 16.57 11.13 -11.48
C LYS A 220 15.50 12.11 -11.04
N VAL A 221 15.17 12.09 -9.77
CA VAL A 221 14.34 13.12 -9.13
C VAL A 221 15.21 14.34 -8.84
N ASP A 222 14.95 15.44 -9.53
CA ASP A 222 15.53 16.76 -9.25
C ASP A 222 14.43 17.78 -8.92
N SER A 223 14.81 19.03 -8.71
CA SER A 223 13.85 20.09 -8.33
C SER A 223 12.74 20.31 -9.35
N MET A 224 12.99 20.06 -10.64
CA MET A 224 11.96 20.16 -11.67
C MET A 224 10.96 19.00 -11.55
N VAL A 225 11.45 17.77 -11.37
CA VAL A 225 10.59 16.60 -11.17
C VAL A 225 9.74 16.75 -9.91
N LEU A 226 10.35 17.21 -8.80
CA LEU A 226 9.64 17.50 -7.56
C LEU A 226 8.55 18.56 -7.76
N GLY A 227 8.86 19.66 -8.46
CA GLY A 227 7.89 20.71 -8.78
C GLY A 227 6.72 20.19 -9.62
N ALA A 228 7.01 19.38 -10.63
CA ALA A 228 5.99 18.77 -11.48
C ALA A 228 5.09 17.80 -10.69
N ALA A 229 5.67 16.95 -9.83
CA ALA A 229 4.91 16.04 -8.98
C ALA A 229 3.98 16.77 -8.00
N ARG A 230 4.44 17.89 -7.40
CA ARG A 230 3.59 18.76 -6.55
C ARG A 230 2.41 19.33 -7.34
N GLN A 231 2.67 19.81 -8.55
CA GLN A 231 1.62 20.37 -9.40
C GLN A 231 0.60 19.30 -9.85
N LEU A 232 1.07 18.10 -10.20
CA LEU A 232 0.22 16.96 -10.49
C LEU A 232 -0.66 16.58 -9.29
N SER A 233 -0.08 16.56 -8.08
CA SER A 233 -0.81 16.30 -6.83
C SER A 233 -1.94 17.30 -6.61
N ARG A 234 -1.66 18.60 -6.78
CA ARG A 234 -2.67 19.67 -6.70
C ARG A 234 -3.79 19.50 -7.72
N GLN A 235 -3.45 19.15 -8.97
CA GLN A 235 -4.42 18.97 -10.03
C GLN A 235 -5.30 17.74 -9.78
N LEU A 236 -4.71 16.63 -9.36
CA LEU A 236 -5.41 15.41 -8.99
C LEU A 236 -6.44 15.71 -7.89
N MET A 237 -6.01 16.35 -6.79
CA MET A 237 -6.93 16.66 -5.69
C MET A 237 -8.01 17.66 -6.06
N LYS A 238 -7.72 18.61 -6.96
CA LYS A 238 -8.74 19.53 -7.49
C LYS A 238 -9.81 18.78 -8.28
N GLN A 239 -9.44 17.79 -9.08
CA GLN A 239 -10.38 16.97 -9.85
C GLN A 239 -11.19 16.04 -8.94
N VAL A 240 -10.57 15.44 -7.92
CA VAL A 240 -11.28 14.66 -6.89
C VAL A 240 -12.32 15.54 -6.18
N GLY A 241 -11.95 16.75 -5.74
CA GLY A 241 -12.90 17.67 -5.10
C GLY A 241 -14.05 18.09 -6.02
N ALA A 242 -13.80 18.23 -7.33
CA ALA A 242 -14.84 18.53 -8.31
C ALA A 242 -15.81 17.36 -8.50
N PHE A 243 -15.33 16.11 -8.42
CA PHE A 243 -16.18 14.91 -8.53
C PHE A 243 -17.28 14.88 -7.47
N PHE A 244 -16.97 15.30 -6.24
CA PHE A 244 -17.93 15.31 -5.13
C PHE A 244 -18.82 16.55 -5.08
N GLY A 245 -18.60 17.55 -5.96
CA GLY A 245 -19.28 18.83 -5.85
C GLY A 245 -18.97 19.58 -4.54
N GLU A 246 -17.89 19.21 -3.85
CA GLU A 246 -17.49 19.76 -2.55
C GLU A 246 -16.52 20.93 -2.68
N THR A 247 -16.56 21.61 -3.83
CA THR A 247 -15.81 22.85 -4.07
C THR A 247 -16.18 23.89 -3.01
N GLY A 248 -15.32 24.07 -2.01
CA GLY A 248 -15.49 25.03 -0.91
C GLY A 248 -15.62 24.43 0.49
N LYS A 249 -15.81 23.10 0.64
CA LYS A 249 -15.82 22.46 1.98
C LYS A 249 -14.43 22.26 2.58
N TYR A 250 -13.44 22.12 1.70
CA TYR A 250 -12.03 21.95 2.04
C TYR A 250 -11.23 23.10 1.45
N GLN A 251 -10.52 23.84 2.29
CA GLN A 251 -9.67 24.95 1.89
C GLN A 251 -8.22 24.48 1.87
N PHE A 252 -7.59 24.51 0.70
CA PHE A 252 -6.17 24.18 0.55
C PHE A 252 -5.32 25.25 1.25
N GLU A 253 -4.37 24.81 2.06
CA GLU A 253 -3.45 25.68 2.78
C GLU A 253 -2.05 25.63 2.15
N GLU A 254 -1.43 24.45 2.20
CA GLU A 254 -0.08 24.24 1.70
C GLU A 254 0.20 22.79 1.32
N ASP A 255 1.35 22.55 0.70
CA ASP A 255 1.81 21.21 0.38
C ASP A 255 3.33 21.09 0.56
N HIS A 256 3.75 19.88 0.95
CA HIS A 256 5.10 19.55 1.34
C HIS A 256 5.59 18.32 0.58
N ILE A 257 6.85 18.35 0.14
CA ILE A 257 7.55 17.13 -0.25
C ILE A 257 8.18 16.53 0.99
N LEU A 258 7.91 15.25 1.23
CA LEU A 258 8.41 14.52 2.37
C LEU A 258 9.52 13.56 1.95
N THR A 259 10.51 13.38 2.82
CA THR A 259 11.37 12.21 2.77
C THR A 259 10.59 10.97 3.18
N ARG A 260 11.09 9.77 2.83
CA ARG A 260 10.52 8.51 3.29
C ARG A 260 10.38 8.45 4.81
N GLU A 261 11.41 8.87 5.55
CA GLU A 261 11.40 8.87 7.02
C GLU A 261 10.33 9.81 7.58
N GLN A 262 10.14 10.99 6.97
CA GLN A 262 9.08 11.93 7.36
C GLN A 262 7.69 11.34 7.09
N PHE A 263 7.50 10.73 5.91
CA PHE A 263 6.25 10.05 5.57
C PHE A 263 5.94 8.92 6.57
N GLU A 264 6.90 8.02 6.84
CA GLU A 264 6.73 6.90 7.76
C GLU A 264 6.39 7.38 9.19
N HIS A 265 7.08 8.44 9.67
CA HIS A 265 6.81 9.03 10.97
C HIS A 265 5.39 9.62 11.06
N GLU A 266 4.99 10.40 10.05
CA GLU A 266 3.66 11.01 10.02
C GLU A 266 2.56 9.97 9.84
N PHE A 267 2.78 8.95 9.02
CA PHE A 267 1.85 7.86 8.80
C PHE A 267 1.62 7.03 10.08
N ALA A 268 2.69 6.75 10.82
CA ALA A 268 2.61 6.01 12.09
C ALA A 268 1.90 6.78 13.22
N ALA A 269 1.96 8.11 13.21
CA ALA A 269 1.35 8.99 14.22
C ALA A 269 -0.19 8.99 14.20
N GLY A 270 -0.82 8.35 13.22
CA GLY A 270 -2.26 8.14 13.12
C GLY A 270 -2.60 7.57 11.76
N TYR A 271 -3.07 6.32 11.73
CA TYR A 271 -3.31 5.61 10.47
C TYR A 271 -4.47 6.24 9.72
N PRO A 272 -4.30 6.58 8.43
CA PRO A 272 -5.34 7.21 7.64
C PRO A 272 -6.54 6.28 7.47
N PRO A 273 -7.78 6.68 7.85
CA PRO A 273 -8.97 5.85 7.66
C PRO A 273 -9.26 5.51 6.19
N TYR A 274 -8.79 6.38 5.29
CA TYR A 274 -8.76 6.16 3.85
C TYR A 274 -7.31 5.98 3.43
N SER A 275 -6.95 4.79 2.95
CA SER A 275 -5.57 4.45 2.58
C SER A 275 -5.59 3.44 1.44
N LEU A 276 -5.44 3.92 0.21
CA LEU A 276 -5.60 3.16 -1.02
C LEU A 276 -4.26 3.05 -1.75
N LEU A 277 -4.01 1.90 -2.39
CA LEU A 277 -2.90 1.69 -3.31
C LEU A 277 -3.46 1.34 -4.68
N PHE A 278 -2.97 2.02 -5.71
CA PHE A 278 -3.36 1.84 -7.11
C PHE A 278 -2.16 1.40 -7.95
N ASP A 279 -2.41 0.52 -8.90
CA ASP A 279 -1.56 0.31 -10.06
C ASP A 279 -2.15 1.17 -11.18
N THR A 280 -1.32 2.05 -11.73
CA THR A 280 -1.73 2.99 -12.80
C THR A 280 -1.39 2.46 -14.20
N GLY A 281 -0.80 1.27 -14.31
CA GLY A 281 -0.23 0.71 -15.55
C GLY A 281 1.17 1.25 -15.89
N ALA A 282 1.58 2.37 -15.30
CA ALA A 282 2.90 3.00 -15.44
C ALA A 282 3.72 2.97 -14.14
N GLY A 283 3.15 2.40 -13.07
CA GLY A 283 3.69 2.39 -11.73
C GLY A 283 2.61 2.63 -10.68
N TYR A 284 3.01 2.65 -9.42
CA TYR A 284 2.08 2.64 -8.30
C TYR A 284 1.85 4.04 -7.74
N LEU A 285 0.63 4.27 -7.25
CA LEU A 285 0.22 5.48 -6.54
C LEU A 285 -0.52 5.10 -5.27
N ALA A 286 -0.06 5.57 -4.11
CA ALA A 286 -0.82 5.49 -2.88
C ALA A 286 -1.50 6.82 -2.56
N PHE A 287 -2.76 6.75 -2.15
CA PHE A 287 -3.54 7.87 -1.63
C PHE A 287 -3.93 7.58 -0.19
N CYS A 288 -3.62 8.48 0.73
CA CYS A 288 -4.01 8.33 2.13
C CYS A 288 -4.57 9.63 2.67
N ALA A 289 -5.70 9.62 3.37
CA ALA A 289 -6.32 10.81 3.94
C ALA A 289 -6.67 10.63 5.41
N LYS A 290 -6.28 11.59 6.25
CA LYS A 290 -6.57 11.59 7.70
C LYS A 290 -6.96 12.97 8.21
N ILE A 291 -7.94 13.02 9.08
CA ILE A 291 -8.33 14.23 9.81
C ILE A 291 -7.53 14.30 11.11
N ARG A 292 -7.02 15.48 11.45
CA ARG A 292 -6.37 15.83 12.71
C ARG A 292 -7.20 16.80 13.52
#